data_AF-A0AAN5C511-F1
#
_entry.id   AF-A0AAN5C511-F1
#
_cell.length_a   1.000
_cell.length_b   1.000
_cell.length_c   1.000
_cell.angle_alpha   90.00
_cell.angle_beta   90.00
_cell.angle_gamma   90.00
#
_symmetry.space_group_name_H-M   'P 1'
#
loop_
_entity.id
_entity.type
_entity.pdbx_description
1 polymer ?
#
loop_
_entity_poly.entity_id
_entity_poly.type
_entity_poly.pdbx_seq_one_letter_code
_entity_poly.pdbx_strand_id
1 'polypeptide(L)'
;MGNLLSYPDSRIVETSYGKVRGRRLIYKGEKQVDAFQGIPYAKPPLGQLRFQEPQPPEEWSGIKDAKGFRKRAIQAPIMHIDHFLVN
;
A
#
# COMPACT_ATOMS: atom_id res chain seq x y z
N MET A 1 -5.57 -13.19 -23.76
CA MET A 1 -4.81 -12.21 -22.95
C MET A 1 -5.78 -11.10 -22.57
N GLY A 2 -6.37 -11.17 -21.36
CA GLY A 2 -7.30 -10.15 -20.89
C GLY A 2 -6.56 -8.82 -20.71
N ASN A 3 -7.06 -7.78 -21.36
CA ASN A 3 -6.51 -6.43 -21.30
C ASN A 3 -6.32 -6.03 -19.83
N LEU A 4 -5.15 -5.47 -19.46
CA LEU A 4 -4.92 -4.85 -18.15
C LEU A 4 -5.80 -3.61 -18.05
N LEU A 5 -7.10 -3.84 -17.84
CA LEU A 5 -8.09 -2.79 -17.68
C LEU A 5 -7.63 -1.93 -16.50
N SER A 6 -7.24 -0.69 -16.79
CA SER A 6 -7.05 0.35 -15.80
C SER A 6 -8.38 0.53 -15.08
N TYR A 7 -8.54 -0.15 -13.95
CA TYR A 7 -9.70 -0.01 -13.09
C TYR A 7 -9.94 1.49 -12.84
N PRO A 8 -11.20 1.96 -12.93
CA PRO A 8 -11.49 3.38 -12.80
C PRO A 8 -11.08 3.88 -11.42
N ASP A 9 -10.88 5.18 -11.31
CA ASP A 9 -10.54 5.82 -10.05
C ASP A 9 -11.65 5.58 -9.01
N SER A 10 -11.25 5.36 -7.76
CA SER A 10 -12.22 5.36 -6.66
C SER A 10 -12.75 6.78 -6.43
N ARG A 11 -13.72 6.90 -5.52
CA ARG A 11 -14.01 8.18 -4.86
C ARG A 11 -12.77 8.72 -4.16
N ILE A 12 -12.66 10.04 -4.06
CA ILE A 12 -11.68 10.70 -3.20
C ILE A 12 -12.18 10.65 -1.76
N VAL A 13 -11.32 10.27 -0.84
CA VAL A 13 -11.65 10.14 0.59
C VAL A 13 -10.68 10.99 1.41
N GLU A 14 -11.21 11.68 2.42
CA GLU A 14 -10.42 12.45 3.39
C GLU A 14 -9.88 11.50 4.47
N THR A 15 -8.60 11.65 4.81
CA THR A 15 -7.99 10.99 5.97
C THR A 15 -7.56 12.03 6.98
N SER A 16 -7.10 11.62 8.17
CA SER A 16 -6.56 12.55 9.16
C SER A 16 -5.31 13.32 8.68
N TYR A 17 -4.68 12.92 7.57
CA TYR A 17 -3.43 13.50 7.06
C TYR A 17 -3.55 14.04 5.62
N GLY A 18 -4.76 14.01 5.05
CA GLY A 18 -5.04 14.52 3.70
C GLY A 18 -5.85 13.57 2.82
N LYS A 19 -6.17 14.01 1.60
CA LYS A 19 -7.05 13.31 0.65
C LYS A 19 -6.33 12.17 -0.08
N VAL A 20 -7.03 11.08 -0.32
CA VAL A 20 -6.52 9.92 -1.08
C VAL A 20 -7.47 9.50 -2.20
N ARG A 21 -6.89 8.91 -3.25
CA ARG A 21 -7.61 8.30 -4.38
C ARG A 21 -7.06 6.92 -4.68
N GLY A 22 -7.91 5.90 -4.56
CA GLY A 22 -7.62 4.51 -4.85
C GLY A 22 -8.14 4.06 -6.22
N ARG A 23 -8.39 2.75 -6.35
CA ARG A 23 -8.97 2.13 -7.56
C ARG A 23 -10.31 1.49 -7.22
N ARG A 24 -11.23 1.48 -8.18
CA ARG A 24 -12.46 0.69 -8.09
C ARG A 24 -12.29 -0.67 -8.72
N LEU A 25 -12.26 -1.71 -7.92
CA LEU A 25 -12.08 -3.10 -8.35
C LEU A 25 -13.43 -3.82 -8.44
N ILE A 26 -13.49 -4.81 -9.33
CA ILE A 26 -14.60 -5.77 -9.37
C ILE A 26 -14.13 -7.06 -8.70
N TYR A 27 -14.74 -7.41 -7.58
CA TYR A 27 -14.49 -8.62 -6.84
C TYR A 27 -15.47 -9.72 -7.27
N LYS A 28 -14.92 -10.87 -7.67
CA LYS A 28 -15.67 -12.05 -8.14
C LYS A 28 -16.69 -11.73 -9.25
N GLY A 29 -16.42 -10.75 -10.09
CA GLY A 29 -17.29 -10.38 -11.23
C GLY A 29 -18.58 -9.65 -10.85
N GLU A 30 -18.89 -9.49 -9.56
CA GLU A 30 -20.21 -9.02 -9.12
C GLU A 30 -20.13 -7.78 -8.21
N LYS A 31 -19.17 -7.75 -7.29
CA LYS A 31 -19.12 -6.73 -6.23
C LYS A 31 -18.10 -5.66 -6.57
N GLN A 32 -18.49 -4.40 -6.51
CA GLN A 32 -17.55 -3.29 -6.65
C GLN A 32 -16.97 -2.92 -5.29
N VAL A 33 -15.66 -2.76 -5.21
CA VAL A 33 -14.95 -2.32 -4.01
C VAL A 33 -14.00 -1.18 -4.36
N ASP A 34 -13.96 -0.14 -3.53
CA ASP A 34 -12.93 0.89 -3.62
C ASP A 34 -11.72 0.41 -2.79
N ALA A 35 -10.58 0.21 -3.46
CA ALA A 35 -9.34 -0.25 -2.85
C ALA A 35 -8.33 0.89 -2.76
N PHE A 36 -7.93 1.21 -1.53
CA PHE A 36 -6.91 2.23 -1.22
C PHE A 36 -5.66 1.54 -0.68
N GLN A 37 -4.55 1.63 -1.40
CA GLN A 37 -3.31 0.91 -1.13
C GLN A 37 -2.13 1.88 -1.05
N GLY A 38 -1.20 1.64 -0.12
CA GLY A 38 0.01 2.45 -0.03
C GLY A 38 -0.18 3.82 0.63
N ILE A 39 -1.23 3.99 1.45
CA ILE A 39 -1.43 5.17 2.29
C ILE A 39 -0.35 5.16 3.39
N PRO A 40 0.43 6.24 3.58
CA PRO A 40 1.38 6.32 4.69
C PRO A 40 0.63 6.45 6.01
N TYR A 41 1.07 5.70 7.02
CA TYR A 41 0.58 5.80 8.39
C TYR A 41 1.66 6.25 9.38
N ALA A 42 2.91 6.37 8.93
CA ALA A 42 4.07 6.81 9.70
C ALA A 42 5.14 7.39 8.76
N LYS A 43 6.10 8.15 9.30
CA LYS A 43 7.31 8.56 8.58
C LYS A 43 8.12 7.33 8.18
N PRO A 44 8.83 7.35 7.03
CA PRO A 44 9.76 6.30 6.67
C PRO A 44 10.82 6.10 7.77
N PRO A 45 11.03 4.88 8.30
CA PRO A 45 11.98 4.61 9.39
C PRO A 45 13.43 4.53 8.85
N LEU A 46 13.89 5.63 8.26
CA LEU A 46 15.20 5.77 7.63
C LEU A 46 16.15 6.60 8.50
N GLY A 47 17.46 6.44 8.30
CA GLY A 47 18.47 7.19 9.05
C GLY A 47 18.32 7.04 10.56
N GLN A 48 18.24 8.17 11.26
CA GLN A 48 18.11 8.23 12.73
C GLN A 48 16.79 7.66 13.26
N LEU A 49 15.76 7.50 12.41
CA LEU A 49 14.48 6.88 12.79
C LEU A 49 14.52 5.35 12.76
N ARG A 50 15.61 4.74 12.26
CA ARG A 50 15.74 3.29 12.31
C ARG A 50 15.84 2.83 13.76
N PHE A 51 15.08 1.78 14.10
CA PHE A 51 14.98 1.21 15.46
C PHE A 51 14.35 2.15 16.50
N GLN A 52 13.71 3.23 16.06
CA GLN A 52 12.93 4.11 16.91
C GLN A 52 11.43 3.82 16.75
N GLU A 53 10.63 4.35 17.68
CA GLU A 53 9.18 4.32 17.56
C GLU A 53 8.71 5.05 16.28
N PRO A 54 7.65 4.56 15.62
CA PRO A 54 7.11 5.18 14.42
C PRO A 54 6.60 6.59 14.72
N GLN A 55 7.04 7.56 13.93
CA GLN A 55 6.57 8.94 14.03
C GLN A 55 5.40 9.19 13.06
N PRO A 56 4.42 10.05 13.40
CA PRO A 56 3.30 10.37 12.51
C PRO A 56 3.74 10.88 11.12
N PRO A 57 3.04 10.53 10.03
CA PRO A 57 3.40 10.97 8.71
C PRO A 57 3.23 12.49 8.58
N GLU A 58 3.93 13.09 7.61
CA GLU A 58 3.64 14.46 7.21
C GLU A 58 2.29 14.51 6.51
N GLU A 59 1.50 15.53 6.86
CA GLU A 59 0.29 15.88 6.10
C GLU A 59 0.68 16.22 4.65
N TRP A 60 -0.23 15.96 3.72
CA TRP A 60 -0.03 16.31 2.32
C TRP A 60 -1.15 17.22 1.80
N SER A 61 -0.76 18.18 0.98
CA SER A 61 -1.70 18.97 0.19
C SER A 61 -2.15 18.20 -1.05
N GLY A 62 -3.33 18.55 -1.57
CA GLY A 62 -3.90 17.89 -2.74
C GLY A 62 -4.37 16.46 -2.48
N ILE A 63 -4.32 15.61 -3.51
CA ILE A 63 -4.84 14.22 -3.48
C ILE A 63 -3.68 13.25 -3.72
N LYS A 64 -3.49 12.31 -2.80
CA LYS A 64 -2.46 11.28 -2.91
C LYS A 64 -3.00 10.03 -3.61
N ASP A 65 -2.27 9.54 -4.62
CA ASP A 65 -2.64 8.29 -5.30
C ASP A 65 -2.28 7.05 -4.46
N ALA A 66 -3.35 6.40 -4.01
CA ALA A 66 -3.38 5.16 -3.24
C ALA A 66 -3.80 3.97 -4.13
N LYS A 67 -3.29 3.93 -5.36
CA LYS A 67 -3.70 2.96 -6.40
C LYS A 67 -2.87 1.67 -6.41
N GLY A 68 -1.94 1.48 -5.49
CA GLY A 68 -1.07 0.30 -5.49
C GLY A 68 -0.23 0.17 -4.23
N PHE A 69 0.24 -1.06 -3.97
CA PHE A 69 1.12 -1.35 -2.84
C PHE A 69 2.42 -0.54 -2.92
N ARG A 70 2.99 -0.23 -1.76
CA ARG A 70 4.33 0.35 -1.62
C ARG A 70 5.35 -0.74 -1.32
N LYS A 71 6.62 -0.35 -1.23
CA LYS A 71 7.73 -1.26 -0.94
C LYS A 71 7.44 -2.02 0.36
N ARG A 72 7.62 -3.34 0.34
CA ARG A 72 7.57 -4.17 1.55
C ARG A 72 8.77 -3.87 2.44
N ALA A 73 8.63 -4.14 3.74
CA ALA A 73 9.76 -4.12 4.66
C ALA A 73 10.84 -5.13 4.24
N ILE A 74 12.09 -4.83 4.60
CA ILE A 74 13.24 -5.68 4.33
C ILE A 74 13.03 -7.02 5.04
N GLN A 75 13.18 -8.11 4.30
CA GLN A 75 13.13 -9.48 4.78
C GLN A 75 14.03 -10.34 3.88
N ALA A 76 14.49 -11.49 4.40
CA ALA A 76 15.20 -12.45 3.57
C ALA A 76 14.30 -12.91 2.40
N PRO A 77 14.88 -13.24 1.23
CA PRO A 77 14.09 -13.78 0.12
C PRO A 77 13.38 -15.08 0.54
N ILE A 78 12.14 -15.24 0.07
CA ILE A 78 11.27 -16.39 0.40
C ILE A 78 11.90 -17.75 0.03
N MET A 79 12.89 -17.81 -0.85
CA MET A 79 13.50 -19.07 -1.30
C MET A 79 14.45 -19.76 -0.30
N HIS A 80 14.56 -19.30 0.95
CA HIS A 80 15.54 -19.83 1.90
C HIS A 80 14.95 -20.66 3.06
N ILE A 81 13.66 -20.97 3.05
CA ILE A 81 12.99 -21.62 4.19
C ILE A 81 12.77 -23.13 3.96
N ASP A 82 12.78 -23.62 2.70
CA ASP A 82 12.48 -25.04 2.42
C ASP A 82 13.69 -25.98 2.45
N HIS A 83 14.93 -25.48 2.60
CA HIS A 83 16.13 -26.35 2.55
C HIS A 83 16.69 -26.76 3.92
N PHE A 84 16.13 -26.25 5.03
CA PHE A 84 16.63 -26.54 6.39
C PHE A 84 15.66 -27.31 7.28
N LEU A 85 14.51 -27.76 6.75
CA LEU A 85 13.51 -28.51 7.53
C LEU A 85 13.18 -29.90 6.96
N VAL A 86 14.10 -30.47 6.19
CA VAL A 86 14.06 -31.91 5.84
C VAL A 86 15.40 -32.53 6.24
N ASN A 87 15.51 -32.88 7.52
CA ASN A 87 16.44 -33.88 8.05
C ASN A 87 15.65 -34.76 9.02
#